data_AF-A0AAV3W8Y3-F1
#
_entry.id   AF-A0AAV3W8Y3-F1
#
_cell.length_a   1.000
_cell.length_b   1.000
_cell.length_c   1.000
_cell.angle_alpha   90.00
_cell.angle_beta   90.00
_cell.angle_gamma   90.00
#
_symmetry.space_group_name_H-M   'P 1'
#
loop_
_entity.id
_entity.type
_entity.pdbx_description
1 polymer ?
#
loop_
_entity_poly.entity_id
_entity_poly.type
_entity_poly.pdbx_seq_one_letter_code
_entity_poly.pdbx_strand_id
1 'polypeptide(L)' 'MNDKEIDDMFFQIYDYEWLDNQYKEVARKSSAYIGFRLYIKIKTLITSVLNIKT' A
#
# COMPACT_ATOMS: atom_id res chain seq x y z
N MET A 1 -6.60 -7.57 -3.56
CA MET A 1 -6.70 -6.30 -2.83
C MET A 1 -6.96 -5.16 -3.79
N ASN A 2 -7.86 -4.26 -3.42
CA ASN A 2 -8.12 -3.01 -4.11
C ASN A 2 -7.16 -1.90 -3.65
N ASP A 3 -7.17 -0.79 -4.37
CA ASP A 3 -6.27 0.34 -4.13
C ASP A 3 -6.48 1.01 -2.75
N LYS A 4 -7.70 1.00 -2.19
CA LYS A 4 -7.96 1.55 -0.86
C LYS A 4 -7.33 0.70 0.25
N GLU A 5 -7.44 -0.62 0.15
CA GLU A 5 -6.85 -1.55 1.12
C GLU A 5 -5.33 -1.37 1.20
N ILE A 6 -4.67 -1.15 0.06
CA ILE A 6 -3.23 -0.90 0.01
C ILE A 6 -2.88 0.43 0.68
N ASP A 7 -3.65 1.49 0.40
CA ASP A 7 -3.46 2.80 1.02
C ASP A 7 -3.64 2.74 2.55
N ASP A 8 -4.69 2.07 3.02
CA ASP A 8 -4.97 1.91 4.45
C ASP A 8 -3.82 1.16 5.16
N MET A 9 -3.32 0.06 4.56
CA MET A 9 -2.16 -0.66 5.08
C MET A 9 -0.91 0.22 5.19
N PHE A 10 -0.64 1.03 4.16
CA PHE A 10 0.49 1.96 4.19
C PHE A 10 0.34 2.95 5.35
N PHE A 11 -0.84 3.56 5.51
CA PHE A 11 -1.03 4.52 6.59
C PHE A 11 -1.00 3.88 7.98
N GLN A 12 -1.42 2.64 8.13
CA GLN A 12 -1.28 1.91 9.40
C GLN A 12 0.18 1.59 9.72
N ILE A 13 0.96 1.08 8.76
CA ILE A 13 2.36 0.68 8.98
C ILE A 13 3.24 1.87 9.39
N TYR A 14 2.93 3.06 8.89
CA TYR A 14 3.68 4.28 9.19
C TYR A 14 3.02 5.15 10.27
N ASP A 15 2.00 4.65 10.99
CA ASP A 15 1.24 5.39 12.01
C ASP A 15 0.64 6.72 11.51
N TYR A 16 0.29 6.77 10.22
CA TYR A 16 -0.28 7.92 9.52
C TYR A 16 -1.82 7.89 9.47
N GLU A 17 -2.46 6.90 10.09
CA GLU A 17 -3.91 6.71 10.05
C GLU A 17 -4.68 7.92 10.62
N TRP A 18 -4.12 8.61 11.61
CA TRP A 18 -4.69 9.79 12.27
C TRP A 18 -4.31 11.12 11.62
N LEU A 19 -3.42 11.10 10.62
CA LEU A 19 -3.04 12.33 9.93
C LEU A 19 -4.20 12.90 9.13
N ASP A 20 -4.29 14.23 9.12
CA ASP A 20 -5.18 14.94 8.21
C ASP A 20 -4.92 14.55 6.75
N ASN A 21 -5.98 14.62 5.94
CA ASN A 21 -5.93 14.25 4.53
C ASN A 21 -4.83 14.98 3.75
N GLN A 22 -4.52 16.24 4.09
CA GLN A 22 -3.44 16.98 3.45
C GLN A 22 -2.06 16.31 3.60
N TYR A 23 -1.77 15.73 4.77
CA TYR A 23 -0.50 15.05 5.01
C TYR A 23 -0.48 13.67 4.38
N LYS A 24 -1.63 12.98 4.33
CA LYS A 24 -1.78 11.73 3.57
C LYS A 24 -1.54 11.93 2.07
N GLU A 25 -2.02 13.04 1.49
CA GLU A 25 -1.73 13.40 0.10
C GLU A 25 -0.23 13.65 -0.17
N VAL A 26 0.48 14.25 0.79
CA VAL A 26 1.94 14.40 0.68
C VAL A 26 2.63 13.03 0.77
N ALA A 27 2.22 12.18 1.69
CA ALA A 27 2.77 10.83 1.84
C ALA A 27 2.58 9.99 0.57
N ARG A 28 1.45 10.14 -0.15
CA ARG A 28 1.21 9.49 -1.45
C ARG A 28 2.19 9.90 -2.55
N LYS A 29 2.86 11.05 -2.42
CA LYS A 29 3.89 11.50 -3.38
C LYS A 29 5.28 10.96 -3.05
N SER A 30 5.46 10.31 -1.89
CA SER A 30 6.75 9.77 -1.48
C SER A 30 7.14 8.54 -2.29
N SER A 31 8.45 8.34 -2.49
CA SER A 31 8.99 7.11 -3.08
C SER A 31 8.66 5.88 -2.24
N ALA A 32 8.54 6.02 -0.91
CA ALA A 32 8.14 4.96 0.01
C ALA A 32 6.74 4.41 -0.32
N TYR A 33 5.75 5.29 -0.52
CA TYR A 33 4.40 4.90 -0.90
C TYR A 33 4.37 4.20 -2.26
N ILE A 34 5.08 4.74 -3.26
CA ILE A 34 5.17 4.16 -4.61
C ILE A 34 5.77 2.74 -4.54
N GLY A 35 6.89 2.58 -3.83
CA GLY A 35 7.56 1.30 -3.65
C GLY A 35 6.69 0.28 -2.92
N PHE A 36 6.01 0.70 -1.86
CA PHE A 36 5.06 -0.14 -1.12
C PHE A 36 3.92 -0.64 -2.01
N ARG A 37 3.27 0.27 -2.75
CA ARG A 37 2.20 -0.10 -3.69
C ARG A 37 2.67 -1.09 -4.75
N LEU A 38 3.84 -0.86 -5.33
CA LEU A 38 4.41 -1.73 -6.34
C LEU A 38 4.68 -3.13 -5.80
N TYR A 39 5.29 -3.23 -4.61
CA TYR A 39 5.54 -4.51 -3.93
C TYR A 39 4.25 -5.31 -3.73
N ILE A 40 3.21 -4.68 -3.18
CA ILE A 40 1.94 -5.35 -2.90
C ILE A 40 1.27 -5.84 -4.19
N LYS A 41 1.29 -5.04 -5.26
CA LYS A 41 0.72 -5.44 -6.57
C LYS A 41 1.48 -6.61 -7.18
N ILE A 42 2.81 -6.57 -7.18
CA ILE A 42 3.65 -7.67 -7.68
C ILE A 42 3.43 -8.94 -6.85
N LYS A 43 3.44 -8.83 -5.52
CA LYS A 43 3.19 -9.97 -4.62
C LYS A 43 1.83 -10.59 -4.89
N THR A 44 0.77 -9.77 -4.97
CA THR A 44 -0.59 -10.23 -5.26
C THR A 44 -0.66 -10.97 -6.60
N LEU A 45 -0.02 -10.42 -7.64
CA LEU A 45 0.06 -11.05 -8.95
C LEU A 45 0.77 -12.41 -8.88
N ILE A 46 1.96 -12.46 -8.28
CA ILE A 46 2.76 -13.70 -8.15
C ILE A 46 1.97 -14.76 -7.38
N THR A 47 1.37 -14.40 -6.24
CA THR A 47 0.55 -15.30 -5.43
C THR A 47 -0.63 -15.85 -6.23
N SER A 48 -1.31 -15.01 -7.02
CA SER A 48 -2.43 -15.43 -7.87
C SER A 48 -2.01 -16.37 -9.01
N VAL A 49 -0.86 -16.13 -9.64
CA VAL A 49 -0.34 -16.93 -10.75
C VAL A 49 0.20 -18.28 -10.25
N LEU A 50 0.92 -18.26 -9.13
CA LEU A 50 1.56 -19.46 -8.58
C LEU A 50 0.61 -20.30 -7.71
N ASN A 51 -0.63 -19.86 -7.50
CA ASN A 51 -1.63 -20.49 -6.64
C ASN A 51 -1.08 -20.78 -5.22
N ILE A 52 -0.17 -19.92 -4.75
CA ILE A 52 0.41 -20.01 -3.41
C ILE A 52 -0.65 -19.51 -2.46
N LYS A 53 -1.19 -20.38 -1.60
CA LYS A 53 -2.09 -19.94 -0.52
C LYS A 53 -1.27 -19.17 0.50
N THR A 54 -1.44 -17.85 0.56
CA THR A 54 -1.02 -17.00 1.68
C THR A 54 -1.91 -17.20 2.89
#